data_AF-A0A812X0V4-F1
#
_entry.id   AF-A0A812X0V4-F1
#
_cell.length_a   1.000
_cell.length_b   1.000
_cell.length_c   1.000
_cell.angle_alpha   90.00
_cell.angle_beta   90.00
_cell.angle_gamma   90.00
#
_symmetry.space_group_name_H-M   'P 1'
#
loop_
_entity.id
_entity.type
_entity.pdbx_description
1 polymer ?
#
loop_
_entity_poly.entity_id
_entity_poly.type
_entity_poly.pdbx_seq_one_letter_code
_entity_poly.pdbx_strand_id
1 'polypeptide(L)'
;PMSPKSCASTITLDLLEEMCDPEQITESFALQGKVKQLRREKLLRFLKKHGFAQDVNEPRLPGCTAWFTTKKEVVYPIHVAAQLGDCQTIRALLAEGADPTKKTSKGRTAADFIKECTGDRREEAGRMLGA
;
A
#
# COMPACT_ATOMS: atom_id res chain seq x y z
N PRO A 1 -16.95 -35.58 -28.58
CA PRO A 1 -17.50 -34.19 -28.56
C PRO A 1 -16.64 -33.33 -27.60
N MET A 2 -15.76 -32.50 -28.15
CA MET A 2 -14.93 -31.57 -27.39
C MET A 2 -15.67 -30.25 -27.17
N SER A 3 -15.56 -29.68 -25.97
CA SER A 3 -14.97 -28.34 -25.83
C SER A 3 -14.45 -28.09 -24.40
N PRO A 4 -13.14 -28.00 -24.21
CA PRO A 4 -12.52 -27.24 -23.12
C PRO A 4 -12.28 -25.79 -23.54
N LYS A 5 -12.39 -24.82 -22.61
CA LYS A 5 -11.85 -23.46 -22.77
C LYS A 5 -10.82 -23.23 -21.67
N SER A 6 -9.64 -23.81 -21.88
CA SER A 6 -8.40 -23.42 -21.24
C SER A 6 -7.80 -22.30 -22.10
N CYS A 7 -7.72 -21.08 -21.59
CA CYS A 7 -6.89 -20.05 -22.16
C CYS A 7 -5.54 -20.03 -21.42
N ALA A 8 -4.80 -21.11 -21.60
CA ALA A 8 -3.36 -21.15 -21.38
C ALA A 8 -2.70 -21.51 -22.72
N SER A 9 -1.73 -20.68 -23.11
CA SER A 9 -0.73 -20.89 -24.15
C SER A 9 -1.20 -20.95 -25.60
N THR A 10 -0.80 -19.96 -26.39
CA THR A 10 -0.16 -20.15 -27.71
C THR A 10 0.56 -18.84 -28.06
N ILE A 11 1.72 -18.96 -28.71
CA ILE A 11 2.73 -17.92 -29.03
C ILE A 11 3.75 -17.82 -27.88
N THR A 12 4.89 -18.51 -27.88
CA THR A 12 5.66 -19.15 -28.96
C THR A 12 6.49 -20.30 -28.36
N LEU A 13 6.24 -21.52 -28.81
CA LEU A 13 7.12 -22.68 -28.60
C LEU A 13 8.03 -22.87 -29.82
N ASP A 14 8.48 -21.75 -30.39
CA ASP A 14 9.44 -21.65 -31.50
C ASP A 14 10.64 -20.73 -31.15
N LEU A 15 10.72 -20.26 -29.89
CA LEU A 15 11.87 -19.51 -29.36
C LEU A 15 12.40 -20.17 -28.07
N LEU A 16 12.44 -21.50 -28.06
CA LEU A 16 13.13 -22.31 -27.04
C LEU A 16 14.37 -22.94 -27.64
N GLU A 17 15.23 -22.14 -28.29
CA GLU A 17 16.59 -22.58 -28.60
C GLU A 17 17.68 -21.51 -28.39
N GLU A 18 17.33 -20.32 -27.88
CA GLU A 18 18.31 -19.42 -27.27
C GLU A 18 17.82 -18.93 -25.90
N MET A 19 18.50 -19.42 -24.86
CA MET A 19 18.67 -18.77 -23.56
C MET A 19 17.41 -18.53 -22.70
N CYS A 20 17.07 -19.50 -21.84
CA CYS A 20 16.75 -19.17 -20.44
C CYS A 20 16.83 -20.45 -19.59
N ASP A 21 17.90 -20.56 -18.80
CA ASP A 21 18.10 -21.67 -17.87
C ASP A 21 16.94 -21.77 -16.86
N PRO A 22 16.41 -22.97 -16.58
CA PRO A 22 15.27 -23.18 -15.68
C PRO A 22 15.53 -22.78 -14.22
N GLU A 23 16.78 -22.48 -13.84
CA GLU A 23 17.17 -21.96 -12.52
C GLU A 23 16.87 -20.46 -12.34
N GLN A 24 16.70 -19.68 -13.42
CA GLN A 24 16.44 -18.23 -13.29
C GLN A 24 14.97 -17.91 -12.94
N ILE A 25 14.05 -18.84 -13.22
CA ILE A 25 12.63 -18.66 -12.93
C ILE A 25 12.41 -18.66 -11.40
N THR A 26 13.13 -19.49 -10.64
CA THR A 26 13.02 -19.57 -9.18
C THR A 26 13.70 -18.40 -8.47
N GLU A 27 14.80 -17.86 -9.00
CA GLU A 27 15.45 -16.65 -8.46
C GLU A 27 14.55 -15.41 -8.54
N SER A 28 13.75 -15.30 -9.61
CA SER A 28 12.83 -14.16 -9.80
C SER A 28 11.73 -14.10 -8.72
N PHE A 29 11.18 -15.24 -8.30
CA PHE A 29 10.18 -15.30 -7.22
C PHE A 29 10.82 -15.06 -5.83
N ALA A 30 12.04 -15.56 -5.59
CA ALA A 30 12.76 -15.34 -4.34
C ALA A 30 13.16 -13.86 -4.13
N LEU A 31 13.55 -13.17 -5.21
CA LEU A 31 13.81 -11.72 -5.19
C LEU A 31 12.53 -10.92 -4.94
N GLN A 32 11.41 -11.30 -5.56
CA GLN A 32 10.11 -10.65 -5.33
C GLN A 32 9.68 -10.73 -3.85
N GLY A 33 9.96 -11.85 -3.18
CA GLY A 33 9.72 -12.03 -1.74
C GLY A 33 10.51 -11.04 -0.88
N LYS A 34 11.81 -10.86 -1.16
CA LYS A 34 12.68 -9.90 -0.45
C LYS A 34 12.27 -8.45 -0.69
N VAL A 35 11.90 -8.08 -1.92
CA VAL A 35 11.44 -6.72 -2.21
C VAL A 35 10.12 -6.42 -1.50
N LYS A 36 9.20 -7.41 -1.39
CA LYS A 36 7.96 -7.28 -0.61
C LYS A 36 8.23 -7.04 0.88
N GLN A 37 9.20 -7.76 1.46
CA GLN A 37 9.62 -7.57 2.86
C GLN A 37 10.23 -6.18 3.11
N LEU A 38 11.11 -5.70 2.23
CA LEU A 38 11.73 -4.37 2.37
C LEU A 38 10.70 -3.23 2.31
N ARG A 39 9.67 -3.35 1.46
CA ARG A 39 8.56 -2.39 1.43
C ARG A 39 7.78 -2.39 2.74
N ARG A 40 7.50 -3.58 3.29
CA ARG A 40 6.81 -3.73 4.58
C ARG A 40 7.65 -3.19 5.74
N GLU A 41 8.96 -3.41 5.76
CA GLU A 41 9.83 -2.87 6.83
C GLU A 41 9.85 -1.34 6.83
N LYS A 42 9.95 -0.72 5.65
CA LYS A 42 9.83 0.74 5.51
C LYS A 42 8.48 1.24 6.05
N LEU A 43 7.41 0.53 5.72
CA LEU A 43 6.08 0.86 6.24
C LEU A 43 6.02 0.72 7.77
N LEU A 44 6.53 -0.36 8.34
CA LEU A 44 6.57 -0.56 9.79
C LEU A 44 7.37 0.54 10.49
N ARG A 45 8.49 0.96 9.91
CA ARG A 45 9.28 2.09 10.40
C ARG A 45 8.46 3.38 10.39
N PHE A 46 7.67 3.62 9.33
CA PHE A 46 6.75 4.75 9.25
C PHE A 46 5.68 4.70 10.34
N LEU A 47 5.00 3.56 10.51
CA LEU A 47 3.98 3.35 11.54
C LEU A 47 4.54 3.64 12.94
N LYS A 48 5.70 3.06 13.25
CA LYS A 48 6.40 3.28 14.52
C LYS A 48 6.77 4.75 14.75
N LYS A 49 7.28 5.44 13.72
CA LYS A 49 7.67 6.87 13.80
C LYS A 49 6.48 7.77 14.09
N HIS A 50 5.31 7.45 13.54
CA HIS A 50 4.09 8.25 13.71
C HIS A 50 3.19 7.78 14.86
N GLY A 51 3.60 6.75 15.61
CA GLY A 51 2.88 6.22 16.77
C GLY A 51 1.62 5.44 16.41
N PHE A 52 1.61 4.77 15.25
CA PHE A 52 0.57 3.82 14.86
C PHE A 52 0.91 2.41 15.35
N ALA A 53 -0.12 1.58 15.51
CA ALA A 53 0.04 0.15 15.72
C ALA A 53 0.63 -0.53 14.48
N GLN A 54 0.98 -1.80 14.62
CA GLN A 54 1.56 -2.61 13.55
C GLN A 54 0.55 -2.84 12.39
N ASP A 55 -0.74 -2.78 12.69
CA ASP A 55 -1.82 -2.97 11.73
C ASP A 55 -2.16 -1.68 10.96
N VAL A 56 -2.17 -1.79 9.63
CA VAL A 56 -2.43 -0.66 8.71
C VAL A 56 -3.84 -0.09 8.82
N ASN A 57 -4.76 -0.90 9.35
CA ASN A 57 -6.18 -0.60 9.50
C ASN A 57 -6.56 -0.16 10.91
N GLU A 58 -5.58 -0.07 11.82
CA GLU A 58 -5.83 0.41 13.17
C GLU A 58 -5.75 1.94 13.25
N PRO A 59 -6.69 2.57 13.97
CA PRO A 59 -6.65 4.01 14.20
C PRO A 59 -5.47 4.38 15.10
N ARG A 60 -4.99 5.62 14.99
CA ARG A 60 -4.03 6.13 15.98
C ARG A 60 -4.71 6.21 17.35
N LEU A 61 -4.41 5.27 18.22
CA LEU A 61 -4.85 5.31 19.61
C LEU A 61 -4.08 6.44 20.32
N PRO A 62 -4.75 7.40 20.98
CA PRO A 62 -4.11 8.13 22.05
C PRO A 62 -3.76 7.09 23.11
N GLY A 63 -2.53 7.09 23.63
CA GLY A 63 -2.06 6.07 24.57
C GLY A 63 -3.05 5.83 25.71
N CYS A 64 -3.07 4.61 26.25
CA CYS A 64 -4.05 4.05 27.19
C CYS A 64 -4.27 4.84 28.50
N THR A 65 -3.63 5.99 28.68
CA THR A 65 -3.83 6.94 29.78
C THR A 65 -4.83 8.06 29.46
N ALA A 66 -5.32 8.16 28.22
CA ALA A 66 -6.09 9.31 27.73
C ALA A 66 -7.62 9.13 27.75
N TRP A 67 -8.21 8.47 28.76
CA TRP A 67 -9.66 8.56 29.01
C TRP A 67 -10.11 10.00 29.32
N PHE A 68 -9.16 10.84 29.74
CA PHE A 68 -9.36 12.27 29.94
C PHE A 68 -8.35 13.02 29.07
N THR A 69 -8.77 13.63 27.96
CA THR A 69 -8.23 14.88 27.35
C THR A 69 -8.12 14.88 25.81
N THR A 70 -8.73 15.93 25.22
CA THR A 70 -8.65 16.46 23.84
C THR A 70 -9.27 15.61 22.73
N LYS A 71 -10.28 16.20 22.05
CA LYS A 71 -10.91 15.70 20.81
C LYS A 71 -9.89 15.65 19.65
N LYS A 72 -8.93 14.74 19.69
CA LYS A 72 -8.03 14.48 18.56
C LYS A 72 -8.78 13.58 17.57
N GLU A 73 -8.85 14.01 16.32
CA GLU A 73 -9.51 13.23 15.26
C GLU A 73 -8.79 11.89 15.08
N VAL A 74 -9.59 10.82 14.98
CA VAL A 74 -9.07 9.49 14.66
C VAL A 74 -8.62 9.49 13.22
N VAL A 75 -7.31 9.32 13.02
CA VAL A 75 -6.68 9.22 11.70
C VAL A 75 -6.03 7.85 11.55
N TYR A 76 -5.98 7.39 10.29
CA TYR A 76 -5.33 6.13 9.91
C TYR A 76 -3.98 6.42 9.23
N PRO A 77 -3.07 5.44 9.15
CA PRO A 77 -1.79 5.59 8.47
C PRO A 77 -1.91 6.16 7.05
N ILE A 78 -2.95 5.74 6.31
CA ILE A 78 -3.22 6.20 4.94
C ILE A 78 -3.55 7.69 4.85
N HIS A 79 -4.20 8.26 5.87
CA HIS A 79 -4.48 9.70 5.93
C HIS A 79 -3.19 10.50 6.12
N VAL A 80 -2.27 10.01 6.97
CA VAL A 80 -0.98 10.68 7.19
C VAL A 80 -0.08 10.55 5.97
N ALA A 81 -0.06 9.39 5.31
CA ALA A 81 0.68 9.21 4.05
C ALA A 81 0.15 10.14 2.95
N ALA A 82 -1.17 10.31 2.86
CA ALA A 82 -1.84 11.25 1.96
C ALA A 82 -1.48 12.72 2.27
N GLN A 83 -1.49 13.11 3.55
CA GLN A 83 -1.08 14.44 3.99
C GLN A 83 0.39 14.75 3.65
N LEU A 84 1.26 13.75 3.71
CA LEU A 84 2.68 13.88 3.35
C LEU A 84 2.91 13.86 1.83
N GLY A 85 1.91 13.45 1.03
CA GLY A 85 2.07 13.25 -0.41
C GLY A 85 3.03 12.11 -0.76
N ASP A 86 3.24 11.16 0.15
CA ASP A 86 4.18 10.06 -0.05
C ASP A 86 3.52 8.89 -0.79
N CYS A 87 3.57 8.96 -2.12
CA CYS A 87 3.05 7.92 -3.00
C CYS A 87 3.63 6.53 -2.70
N GLN A 88 4.89 6.44 -2.25
CA GLN A 88 5.49 5.13 -1.96
C GLN A 88 4.86 4.50 -0.72
N THR A 89 4.66 5.30 0.32
CA THR A 89 3.99 4.84 1.55
C THR A 89 2.50 4.55 1.30
N ILE A 90 1.81 5.33 0.47
CA ILE A 90 0.42 5.03 0.04
C ILE A 90 0.36 3.67 -0.68
N ARG A 91 1.24 3.43 -1.68
CA ARG A 91 1.30 2.13 -2.36
C ARG A 91 1.59 0.98 -1.41
N ALA A 92 2.50 1.18 -0.45
CA ALA A 92 2.84 0.15 0.54
C ALA A 92 1.64 -0.16 1.44
N LEU A 93 0.91 0.86 1.90
CA LEU A 93 -0.30 0.68 2.70
C LEU A 93 -1.39 -0.07 1.92
N LEU A 94 -1.64 0.31 0.66
CA LEU A 94 -2.62 -0.36 -0.21
C LEU A 94 -2.23 -1.83 -0.46
N ALA A 95 -0.93 -2.11 -0.67
CA ALA A 95 -0.43 -3.47 -0.86
C ALA A 95 -0.58 -4.35 0.39
N GLU A 96 -0.62 -3.75 1.58
CA GLU A 96 -0.90 -4.42 2.86
C GLU A 96 -2.40 -4.49 3.19
N GLY A 97 -3.28 -4.03 2.28
CA GLY A 97 -4.74 -4.09 2.46
C GLY A 97 -5.30 -2.94 3.28
N ALA A 98 -4.67 -1.77 3.27
CA ALA A 98 -5.26 -0.56 3.83
C ALA A 98 -6.47 -0.11 2.98
N ASP A 99 -7.58 0.20 3.64
CA ASP A 99 -8.78 0.70 2.97
C ASP A 99 -8.69 2.23 2.74
N PRO A 100 -8.61 2.72 1.49
CA PRO A 100 -8.54 4.16 1.20
C PRO A 100 -9.87 4.89 1.40
N THR A 101 -10.98 4.15 1.45
CA THR A 101 -12.34 4.68 1.66
C THR A 101 -12.67 4.92 3.12
N LYS A 102 -11.80 4.51 4.05
CA LYS A 102 -12.00 4.74 5.48
C LYS A 102 -12.05 6.22 5.79
N LYS A 103 -13.03 6.58 6.61
CA LYS A 103 -13.25 7.94 7.06
C LYS A 103 -12.70 8.12 8.47
N THR A 104 -12.16 9.29 8.74
CA THR A 104 -11.80 9.73 10.09
C THR A 104 -13.04 9.97 10.95
N SER A 105 -12.87 10.21 12.25
CA SER A 105 -13.98 10.62 13.13
C SER A 105 -14.67 11.93 12.69
N LYS A 106 -14.04 12.74 11.84
CA LYS A 106 -14.66 13.95 11.26
C LYS A 106 -15.29 13.71 9.89
N GLY A 107 -15.33 12.46 9.42
CA GLY A 107 -15.90 12.11 8.11
C GLY A 107 -14.99 12.41 6.91
N ARG A 108 -13.72 12.75 7.15
CA ARG A 108 -12.75 13.05 6.08
C ARG A 108 -12.13 11.76 5.56
N THR A 109 -11.85 11.72 4.27
CA THR A 109 -11.19 10.60 3.58
C THR A 109 -9.71 10.91 3.34
N ALA A 110 -8.91 9.90 2.97
CA ALA A 110 -7.52 10.12 2.59
C ALA A 110 -7.37 11.15 1.45
N ALA A 111 -8.31 11.17 0.50
CA ALA A 111 -8.38 12.16 -0.58
C ALA A 111 -8.48 13.61 -0.10
N ASP A 112 -9.18 13.86 1.02
CA ASP A 112 -9.32 15.21 1.57
C ASP A 112 -7.99 15.71 2.15
N PHE A 113 -7.16 14.82 2.70
CA PHE A 113 -5.82 15.17 3.20
C PHE A 113 -4.83 15.47 2.07
N ILE A 114 -5.02 14.88 0.88
CA ILE A 114 -4.20 15.19 -0.31
C ILE A 114 -4.42 16.64 -0.74
N LYS A 115 -5.66 17.14 -0.68
CA LYS A 115 -5.96 18.53 -1.03
C LYS A 115 -5.26 19.53 -0.08
N GLU A 116 -5.03 19.09 1.15
CA GLU A 116 -4.35 19.86 2.20
C GLU A 116 -2.82 19.76 2.11
N CYS A 117 -2.26 18.85 1.29
CA CYS A 117 -0.82 18.72 1.11
C CYS A 117 -0.28 19.74 0.09
N THR A 118 0.89 20.30 0.38
CA THR A 118 1.54 21.37 -0.41
C THR A 118 2.59 20.83 -1.40
N GLY A 119 2.68 19.51 -1.58
CA GLY A 119 3.73 18.87 -2.39
C GLY A 119 3.35 18.60 -3.85
N ASP A 120 4.34 18.55 -4.74
CA ASP A 120 4.16 18.33 -6.19
C ASP A 120 3.50 16.99 -6.53
N ARG A 121 3.69 15.96 -5.69
CA ARG A 121 3.13 14.62 -5.91
C ARG A 121 1.67 14.49 -5.49
N ARG A 122 1.01 15.60 -5.14
CA ARG A 122 -0.41 15.65 -4.77
C ARG A 122 -1.31 14.98 -5.82
N GLU A 123 -1.10 15.28 -7.09
CA GLU A 123 -1.91 14.70 -8.16
C GLU A 123 -1.71 13.20 -8.31
N GLU A 124 -0.47 12.71 -8.14
CA GLU A 124 -0.17 11.28 -8.23
C GLU A 124 -0.84 10.54 -7.06
N ALA A 125 -0.73 11.07 -5.84
CA ALA A 125 -1.40 10.54 -4.67
C ALA A 125 -2.94 10.53 -4.86
N GLY A 126 -3.49 11.61 -5.44
CA GLY A 126 -4.92 11.71 -5.76
C GLY A 126 -5.38 10.61 -6.71
N ARG A 127 -4.64 10.38 -7.80
CA ARG A 127 -4.91 9.29 -8.75
C ARG A 127 -4.89 7.92 -8.08
N MET A 128 -3.99 7.68 -7.13
CA MET A 128 -3.92 6.40 -6.41
C MET A 128 -5.11 6.15 -5.49
N LEU A 129 -5.70 7.20 -4.95
CA LEU A 129 -6.78 7.12 -3.97
C LEU A 129 -8.16 7.38 -4.58
N GLY A 130 -8.23 7.61 -5.90
CA GLY A 130 -9.47 7.88 -6.63
C GLY A 130 -10.10 9.22 -6.30
N ALA A 131 -9.26 10.22 -6.01
CA ALA A 131 -9.64 11.58 -5.60
C ALA A 131 -9.88 12.54 -6.77
#